data_AF-A0AAV7T0Z2-F1
#
_entry.id   AF-A0AAV7T0Z2-F1
#
_cell.length_a   1.000
_cell.length_b   1.000
_cell.length_c   1.000
_cell.angle_alpha   90.00
_cell.angle_beta   90.00
_cell.angle_gamma   90.00
#
_symmetry.space_group_name_H-M   'P 1'
#
loop_
_entity.id
_entity.type
_entity.pdbx_description
1 polymer ?
#
loop_
_entity_poly.entity_id
_entity_poly.type
_entity_poly.pdbx_seq_one_letter_code
_entity_poly.pdbx_strand_id
1 'polypeptide(L)'
;KTILEFYIDIHAHSTMMNGFMYGNVFEEEERFQRQVIFPKLLCQNAEDFSFSRTSFNRDTVKAGTGRRFIGGLLDDSSYCYTLEVSFYSYMMGGTSAAIPYTEE
;
A
#
# COMPACT_ATOMS: atom_id res chain seq x y z
N LYS A 1 2.67 22.36 -16.02
CA LYS A 1 3.18 20.99 -15.79
C LYS A 1 2.39 20.43 -14.61
N THR A 2 1.62 19.37 -14.80
CA THR A 2 0.89 18.74 -13.69
C THR A 2 1.89 17.98 -12.82
N ILE A 3 1.87 18.21 -11.52
CA ILE A 3 2.70 17.50 -10.55
C ILE A 3 1.85 16.34 -10.02
N LEU A 4 2.37 15.12 -10.10
CA LEU A 4 1.70 13.93 -9.58
C LEU A 4 2.42 13.52 -8.29
N GLU A 5 1.77 13.65 -7.14
CA GLU A 5 2.41 13.27 -5.86
C GLU A 5 2.21 11.78 -5.55
N PHE A 6 1.04 11.24 -5.89
CA PHE A 6 0.66 9.87 -5.59
C PHE A 6 0.09 9.15 -6.81
N TYR A 7 0.59 7.94 -7.04
CA TYR A 7 -0.04 6.93 -7.88
C TYR A 7 -0.42 5.74 -7.01
N ILE A 8 -1.70 5.34 -7.04
CA ILE A 8 -2.21 4.21 -6.27
C ILE A 8 -2.95 3.27 -7.21
N ASP A 9 -2.41 2.08 -7.37
CA ASP A 9 -3.00 0.96 -8.11
C ASP A 9 -3.82 0.10 -7.13
N ILE A 10 -5.15 0.03 -7.32
CA ILE A 10 -6.06 -0.60 -6.35
C ILE A 10 -6.39 -2.02 -6.80
N HIS A 11 -6.13 -2.97 -5.92
CA HIS A 11 -6.34 -4.40 -6.10
C HIS A 11 -7.09 -4.98 -4.91
N ALA A 12 -7.62 -6.16 -5.14
CA ALA A 12 -8.28 -6.94 -4.12
C ALA A 12 -7.52 -8.27 -3.94
N HIS A 13 -7.39 -8.72 -2.69
CA HIS A 13 -6.50 -9.81 -2.30
C HIS A 13 -7.30 -10.96 -1.68
N SER A 14 -7.11 -12.16 -2.22
CA SER A 14 -7.94 -13.33 -1.88
C SER A 14 -7.53 -14.07 -0.61
N THR A 15 -6.25 -13.96 -0.20
CA THR A 15 -5.70 -14.77 0.90
C THR A 15 -5.35 -13.98 2.15
N MET A 16 -5.17 -12.67 2.01
CA MET A 16 -4.65 -11.82 3.08
C MET A 16 -5.80 -10.94 3.56
N MET A 17 -5.89 -10.81 4.88
CA MET A 17 -6.90 -10.02 5.58
C MET A 17 -6.45 -8.57 5.69
N ASN A 18 -7.39 -7.65 5.94
CA ASN A 18 -7.16 -6.20 6.01
C ASN A 18 -6.79 -5.57 4.66
N GLY A 19 -6.80 -4.23 4.61
CA GLY A 19 -6.12 -3.44 3.59
C GLY A 19 -4.63 -3.29 3.90
N PHE A 20 -3.77 -3.32 2.90
CA PHE A 20 -2.32 -3.08 3.06
C PHE A 20 -1.70 -2.60 1.76
N MET A 21 -0.49 -2.04 1.83
CA MET A 21 0.18 -1.50 0.64
C MET A 21 1.46 -2.24 0.29
N TYR A 22 1.74 -2.30 -1.01
CA TYR A 22 3.08 -2.48 -1.53
C TYR A 22 3.63 -1.16 -2.03
N GLY A 23 4.81 -0.76 -1.54
CA GLY A 23 5.58 0.35 -2.10
C GLY A 23 6.88 -0.13 -2.74
N ASN A 24 7.69 0.82 -3.21
CA ASN A 24 9.00 0.54 -3.79
C ASN A 24 10.10 0.72 -2.74
N VAL A 25 11.23 0.03 -2.92
CA VAL A 25 12.43 0.32 -2.11
C VAL A 25 13.18 1.47 -2.76
N PHE A 26 13.54 2.47 -1.97
CA PHE A 26 14.42 3.57 -2.36
C PHE A 26 15.77 3.43 -1.68
N GLU A 27 16.83 3.90 -2.35
CA GLU A 27 18.18 3.95 -1.77
C GLU A 27 18.35 5.16 -0.86
N GLU A 28 17.68 6.26 -1.19
CA GLU A 28 17.63 7.46 -0.37
C GLU A 28 16.73 7.25 0.84
N GLU A 29 17.32 7.26 2.03
CA GLU A 29 16.62 7.04 3.29
C GLU A 29 15.51 8.07 3.52
N GLU A 30 15.76 9.35 3.23
CA GLU A 30 14.76 10.41 3.39
C GLU A 30 13.51 10.13 2.54
N ARG A 31 13.69 9.73 1.29
CA ARG A 31 12.59 9.38 0.39
C ARG A 31 11.81 8.17 0.89
N PHE A 32 12.50 7.16 1.42
CA PHE A 32 11.85 6.02 2.06
C PHE A 32 11.02 6.46 3.28
N GLN A 33 11.59 7.30 4.17
CA GLN A 33 10.86 7.81 5.33
C GLN A 33 9.60 8.59 4.92
N ARG A 34 9.69 9.43 3.87
CA ARG A 34 8.53 10.15 3.32
C ARG A 34 7.47 9.21 2.76
N GLN A 35 7.86 8.18 2.01
CA GLN A 35 6.93 7.17 1.47
C GLN A 35 6.15 6.44 2.58
N VAL A 36 6.79 6.20 3.72
CA VAL A 36 6.17 5.49 4.85
C VAL A 36 5.08 6.31 5.54
N ILE A 37 5.07 7.64 5.40
CA ILE A 37 4.10 8.52 6.08
C ILE A 37 2.66 8.19 5.67
N PHE A 38 2.40 8.01 4.37
CA PHE A 38 1.03 7.81 3.89
C PHE A 38 0.41 6.49 4.38
N PRO A 39 1.08 5.32 4.29
CA PRO A 39 0.58 4.09 4.91
C PRO A 39 0.42 4.18 6.44
N LYS A 40 1.27 4.95 7.14
CA LYS A 40 1.09 5.20 8.59
C LYS A 40 -0.18 5.99 8.87
N LEU A 41 -0.45 7.04 8.08
CA LEU A 41 -1.68 7.82 8.19
C LEU A 41 -2.91 6.95 7.90
N LEU A 42 -2.87 6.09 6.88
CA LEU A 42 -3.97 5.15 6.62
C LEU A 42 -4.23 4.23 7.81
N CYS A 43 -3.18 3.67 8.41
CA CYS A 43 -3.33 2.82 9.60
C CYS A 43 -3.92 3.55 10.81
N GLN A 44 -3.78 4.87 10.88
CA GLN A 44 -4.37 5.69 11.96
C GLN A 44 -5.83 6.06 11.69
N ASN A 45 -6.24 6.11 10.42
CA ASN A 45 -7.55 6.62 10.02
C ASN A 45 -8.50 5.54 9.49
N ALA A 46 -8.00 4.35 9.17
CA ALA A 46 -8.77 3.22 8.67
C ALA A 46 -8.50 2.00 9.56
N GLU A 47 -9.54 1.55 10.26
CA GLU A 47 -9.48 0.42 11.19
C GLU A 47 -9.20 -0.92 10.49
N ASP A 48 -9.51 -0.99 9.20
CA ASP A 48 -9.31 -2.16 8.37
C ASP A 48 -7.95 -2.17 7.68
N PHE A 49 -7.14 -1.11 7.81
CA PHE A 49 -5.80 -1.03 7.23
C PHE A 49 -4.72 -1.56 8.18
N SER A 50 -3.77 -2.31 7.63
CA SER A 50 -2.68 -2.94 8.36
C SER A 50 -1.32 -2.42 7.88
N PHE A 51 -0.71 -1.54 8.67
CA PHE A 51 0.66 -1.10 8.42
C PHE A 51 1.68 -2.23 8.60
N SER A 52 1.43 -3.19 9.50
CA SER A 52 2.33 -4.34 9.69
C SER A 52 2.37 -5.29 8.49
N ARG A 53 1.32 -5.31 7.66
CA ARG A 53 1.28 -6.05 6.39
C ARG A 53 1.78 -5.22 5.20
N THR A 54 1.95 -3.91 5.37
CA THR A 54 2.53 -3.05 4.34
C THR A 54 3.99 -3.41 4.13
N SER A 55 4.39 -3.58 2.87
CA SER A 55 5.73 -4.03 2.51
C SER A 55 6.32 -3.18 1.39
N PHE A 56 7.61 -2.88 1.51
CA PHE A 56 8.39 -2.19 0.50
C PHE A 56 9.38 -3.16 -0.09
N ASN A 57 9.26 -3.46 -1.39
CA ASN A 57 10.10 -4.46 -2.03
C ASN A 57 10.56 -4.03 -3.43
N ARG A 58 11.59 -4.73 -3.91
CA ARG A 58 12.13 -4.60 -5.25
C ARG A 58 12.14 -5.95 -5.99
N ASP A 59 11.26 -6.87 -5.57
CA ASP A 59 11.20 -8.25 -6.06
C ASP A 59 11.08 -8.29 -7.59
N THR A 60 11.86 -9.17 -8.22
CA THR A 60 11.91 -9.30 -9.68
C THR A 60 10.57 -9.77 -10.25
N VAL A 61 9.88 -10.66 -9.53
CA VAL A 61 8.55 -11.16 -9.91
C VAL A 61 7.48 -10.06 -9.87
N LYS A 62 7.71 -8.96 -9.14
CA LYS A 62 6.81 -7.80 -9.07
C LYS A 62 7.24 -6.65 -9.98
N ALA A 63 8.27 -6.82 -10.82
CA ALA A 63 8.78 -5.75 -11.68
C ALA A 63 7.73 -5.23 -12.69
N GLY A 64 6.78 -6.07 -13.10
CA GLY A 64 5.70 -5.70 -14.02
C GLY A 64 4.47 -5.04 -13.37
N THR A 65 4.49 -4.78 -12.06
CA THR A 65 3.36 -4.12 -11.37
C THR A 65 3.22 -2.65 -11.76
N GLY A 66 2.00 -2.11 -11.71
CA GLY A 66 1.73 -0.71 -12.05
C GLY A 66 2.64 0.26 -11.30
N ARG A 67 2.80 0.07 -9.98
CA ARG A 67 3.68 0.91 -9.15
C ARG A 67 5.16 0.89 -9.56
N ARG A 68 5.64 -0.20 -10.15
CA ARG A 68 7.04 -0.35 -10.59
C ARG A 68 7.24 0.26 -11.96
N PHE A 69 6.30 0.05 -12.87
CA PHE A 69 6.34 0.63 -14.22
C PHE A 69 6.19 2.16 -14.16
N ILE A 70 5.12 2.65 -13.52
CA ILE A 70 4.86 4.09 -13.41
C ILE A 70 5.95 4.79 -12.58
N GLY A 71 6.41 4.18 -11.49
CA GLY A 71 7.48 4.75 -10.66
C GLY A 71 8.84 4.89 -11.38
N GLY A 72 9.06 4.17 -12.48
CA GLY A 72 10.24 4.35 -13.33
C GLY A 72 10.11 5.44 -14.40
N LEU A 73 8.88 5.93 -14.63
CA LEU A 73 8.58 6.99 -15.60
C LEU A 73 8.39 8.36 -14.92
N LEU A 74 7.95 8.36 -13.67
CA LEU A 74 7.71 9.56 -12.89
C LEU A 74 9.01 10.09 -12.25
N ASP A 75 8.95 11.35 -11.83
CA ASP A 75 10.04 11.98 -11.08
C ASP A 75 10.10 11.49 -9.63
N ASP A 76 11.21 11.81 -8.96
CA ASP A 76 11.47 11.35 -7.59
C ASP A 76 10.52 11.93 -6.54
N SER A 77 9.73 12.96 -6.91
CA SER A 77 8.65 13.49 -6.08
C SER A 77 7.39 12.63 -6.03
N SER A 78 7.25 11.67 -6.95
CA SER A 78 6.08 10.80 -7.03
C SER A 78 6.25 9.52 -6.21
N TYR A 79 5.25 9.17 -5.39
CA TYR A 79 5.20 7.90 -4.67
C TYR A 79 4.16 6.97 -5.29
N CYS A 80 4.60 5.74 -5.61
CA CYS A 80 3.78 4.75 -6.31
C CYS A 80 3.49 3.56 -5.40
N TYR A 81 2.22 3.24 -5.22
CA TYR A 81 1.76 2.15 -4.37
C TYR A 81 0.85 1.18 -5.13
N THR A 82 0.81 -0.05 -4.66
CA THR A 82 -0.31 -0.96 -4.88
C THR A 82 -1.07 -1.05 -3.56
N LEU A 83 -2.36 -0.72 -3.53
CA LEU A 83 -3.26 -0.98 -2.40
C LEU A 83 -3.95 -2.32 -2.63
N GLU A 84 -3.83 -3.22 -1.69
CA GLU A 84 -4.49 -4.52 -1.68
C GLU A 84 -5.53 -4.53 -0.58
N VAL A 85 -6.78 -4.93 -0.87
CA VAL A 85 -7.87 -5.02 0.11
C VAL A 85 -8.42 -6.45 0.13
N SER A 86 -8.59 -7.03 1.31
CA SER A 86 -9.12 -8.39 1.42
C SER A 86 -10.51 -8.54 0.77
N PHE A 87 -10.74 -9.66 0.09
CA PHE A 87 -12.08 -10.00 -0.42
C PHE A 87 -13.11 -10.22 0.68
N TYR A 88 -12.66 -10.65 1.86
CA TYR A 88 -13.53 -11.29 2.83
C TYR A 88 -13.72 -10.46 4.10
N SER A 89 -12.62 -10.16 4.79
CA SER A 89 -12.71 -9.49 6.09
C SER A 89 -11.43 -8.76 6.47
N TYR A 90 -11.55 -7.91 7.48
CA TYR A 90 -10.44 -7.30 8.18
C TYR A 90 -10.39 -7.78 9.64
N MET A 91 -9.22 -7.64 10.26
CA MET A 91 -9.07 -7.83 11.70
C MET A 91 -8.84 -6.46 12.34
N MET A 92 -9.67 -6.12 13.33
CA MET A 92 -9.52 -4.89 14.09
C MET A 92 -8.35 -5.02 15.07
N GLY A 93 -7.50 -4.00 15.15
CA GLY A 93 -6.30 -4.00 15.99
C GLY A 93 -6.61 -4.41 17.44
N GLY A 94 -5.92 -5.45 17.92
CA GLY A 94 -6.09 -5.97 19.29
C GLY A 94 -7.16 -7.04 19.46
N THR A 95 -7.89 -7.40 18.40
CA THR A 95 -8.87 -8.49 18.41
C THR A 95 -8.41 -9.64 17.49
N SER A 96 -8.77 -10.87 17.84
CA SER A 96 -8.55 -12.04 16.96
C SER A 96 -9.77 -12.36 16.09
N ALA A 97 -10.81 -11.52 16.14
CA ALA A 97 -12.03 -11.73 15.37
C ALA A 97 -11.92 -11.06 13.99
N ALA A 98 -12.25 -11.82 12.95
CA ALA A 98 -12.40 -11.31 11.61
C ALA A 98 -13.79 -10.67 11.45
N ILE A 99 -13.83 -9.43 10.97
CA ILE A 99 -15.05 -8.69 10.66
C ILE A 99 -15.25 -8.74 9.14
N PRO A 100 -16.28 -9.43 8.62
CA PRO A 100 -16.61 -9.47 7.21
C PRO A 100 -16.89 -8.07 6.65
N TYR A 101 -16.39 -7.80 5.44
CA TYR A 101 -16.83 -6.63 4.71
C TYR A 101 -18.30 -6.81 4.29
N THR A 102 -19.08 -5.75 4.44
CA THR A 102 -20.49 -5.67 4.05
C THR A 102 -20.64 -4.71 2.88
N GLU A 103 -21.75 -4.81 2.15
CA GLU A 103 -22.06 -3.89 1.03
C GLU A 103 -22.65 -2.54 1.48
N GLU A 104 -22.91 -2.35 2.78
CA GLU A 104 -23.43 -1.11 3.38
C GLU A 104 -22.38 -0.01 3.54
#